data_AF-A0A6J6WXM4-F1
#
_entry.id   AF-A0A6J6WXM4-F1
#
_cell.length_a   1.000
_cell.length_b   1.000
_cell.length_c   1.000
_cell.angle_alpha   90.00
_cell.angle_beta   90.00
_cell.angle_gamma   90.00
#
_symmetry.space_group_name_H-M   'P 1'
#
loop_
_entity.id
_entity.type
_entity.pdbx_description
1 polymer ?
#
loop_
_entity_poly.entity_id
_entity_poly.type
_entity_poly.pdbx_seq_one_letter_code
_entity_poly.pdbx_strand_id
1 'polypeptide(L)'
;MTSTPQTPDPVRRRRRLIAVWTKRANRFGYLAFGVSIVAVAVGLIDTFTPLIGRLATAGLVIGSILLAPAIVLGYAIKSAEKEDRLNGV
;
A
#
# COMPACT_ATOMS: atom_id res chain seq x y z
N MET A 1 18.57 -10.91 -39.00
CA MET A 1 17.60 -10.58 -37.93
C MET A 1 17.57 -11.74 -36.94
N THR A 2 18.48 -11.75 -35.97
CA THR A 2 18.58 -12.81 -34.95
C THR A 2 17.92 -12.31 -33.67
N SER A 3 16.69 -12.76 -33.41
CA SER A 3 16.01 -12.54 -32.13
C SER A 3 16.65 -13.43 -31.07
N THR A 4 17.61 -12.90 -30.33
CA THR A 4 18.11 -13.53 -29.10
C THR A 4 16.92 -13.67 -28.14
N PRO A 5 16.63 -14.87 -27.60
CA PRO A 5 15.56 -15.04 -26.63
C PRO A 5 15.91 -14.22 -25.39
N GLN A 6 15.14 -13.16 -25.15
CA GLN A 6 15.26 -12.29 -23.98
C GLN A 6 14.94 -13.14 -22.73
N THR A 7 15.98 -13.72 -22.12
CA THR A 7 15.88 -14.38 -20.82
C THR A 7 15.19 -13.43 -19.84
N PRO A 8 14.10 -13.82 -19.16
CA PRO A 8 13.38 -12.94 -18.25
C PRO A 8 14.33 -12.41 -17.18
N ASP A 9 14.58 -11.10 -17.19
CA ASP A 9 15.49 -10.45 -16.25
C ASP A 9 15.04 -10.79 -14.81
N PRO A 10 15.89 -11.44 -14.00
CA PRO A 10 15.56 -11.81 -12.63
C PRO A 10 15.17 -10.59 -11.78
N VAL A 11 15.64 -9.39 -12.11
CA VAL A 11 15.27 -8.14 -11.43
C VAL A 11 13.81 -7.76 -11.70
N ARG A 12 13.33 -7.91 -12.95
CA ARG A 12 11.91 -7.67 -13.31
C ARG A 12 10.97 -8.60 -12.58
N ARG A 13 11.36 -9.87 -12.42
CA ARG A 13 10.56 -10.85 -11.68
C ARG A 13 10.46 -10.50 -10.20
N ARG A 14 11.56 -10.05 -9.58
CA ARG A 14 11.58 -9.57 -8.18
C ARG A 14 10.75 -8.29 -8.01
N ARG A 15 10.85 -7.31 -8.91
CA ARG A 15 10.03 -6.09 -8.90
C ARG A 15 8.53 -6.39 -8.96
N ARG A 16 8.10 -7.33 -9.82
CA ARG A 16 6.69 -7.77 -9.88
C ARG A 16 6.20 -8.36 -8.56
N LEU A 17 7.00 -9.18 -7.89
CA LEU A 17 6.63 -9.74 -6.58
C LEU A 17 6.45 -8.62 -5.55
N ILE A 18 7.43 -7.71 -5.45
CA ILE A 18 7.37 -6.55 -4.54
C ILE A 18 6.12 -5.71 -4.86
N ALA A 19 5.82 -5.45 -6.13
CA ALA A 19 4.64 -4.69 -6.52
C ALA A 19 3.31 -5.34 -6.09
N VAL A 20 3.20 -6.67 -6.16
CA VAL A 20 2.01 -7.39 -5.69
C VAL A 20 1.88 -7.28 -4.16
N TRP A 21 2.97 -7.45 -3.43
CA TRP A 21 2.99 -7.29 -1.97
C TRP A 21 2.67 -5.85 -1.55
N THR A 22 3.24 -4.84 -2.22
CA THR A 22 2.96 -3.42 -1.98
C THR A 22 1.50 -3.07 -2.29
N LYS A 23 0.90 -3.62 -3.36
CA LYS A 23 -0.52 -3.42 -3.65
C LYS A 23 -1.41 -4.02 -2.56
N ARG A 24 -1.08 -5.23 -2.08
CA ARG A 24 -1.82 -5.87 -0.97
C ARG A 24 -1.67 -5.07 0.32
N ALA A 25 -0.45 -4.65 0.67
CA ALA A 25 -0.19 -3.82 1.84
C ALA A 25 -0.97 -2.49 1.81
N ASN A 26 -1.01 -1.82 0.65
CA ASN A 26 -1.82 -0.62 0.47
C ASN A 26 -3.32 -0.90 0.70
N ARG A 27 -3.88 -1.96 0.12
CA ARG A 27 -5.29 -2.33 0.36
C ARG A 27 -5.57 -2.60 1.84
N PHE A 28 -4.71 -3.34 2.53
CA PHE A 28 -4.85 -3.58 3.97
C PHE A 28 -4.74 -2.29 4.79
N GLY A 29 -3.83 -1.38 4.43
CA GLY A 29 -3.71 -0.06 5.07
C GLY A 29 -4.98 0.78 4.90
N TYR A 30 -5.53 0.85 3.68
CA TYR A 30 -6.79 1.56 3.44
C TYR A 30 -7.99 0.92 4.15
N LEU A 31 -8.06 -0.41 4.21
CA LEU A 31 -9.10 -1.11 4.97
C LEU A 31 -9.01 -0.80 6.48
N ALA A 32 -7.81 -0.85 7.05
CA ALA A 32 -7.60 -0.49 8.46
C ALA A 32 -7.99 0.96 8.75
N PHE A 33 -7.65 1.88 7.85
CA PHE A 33 -8.07 3.28 7.95
C PHE A 33 -9.61 3.43 7.84
N GLY A 34 -10.24 2.70 6.92
CA GLY A 34 -11.69 2.65 6.79
C GLY A 34 -12.39 2.14 8.05
N VAL A 35 -11.86 1.08 8.67
CA VAL A 35 -12.37 0.57 9.97
C VAL A 35 -12.22 1.63 11.07
N SER A 36 -11.10 2.35 11.10
CA SER A 36 -10.89 3.44 12.07
C SER A 36 -11.91 4.57 11.89
N ILE A 37 -12.18 4.99 10.64
CA ILE A 37 -13.20 6.01 10.33
C ILE A 37 -14.59 5.54 10.80
N VAL A 38 -14.96 4.28 10.52
CA VAL A 38 -16.25 3.72 10.94
C VAL A 38 -16.36 3.69 12.47
N ALA A 39 -15.29 3.29 13.18
CA ALA A 39 -15.28 3.29 14.65
C ALA A 39 -15.47 4.70 15.23
N VAL A 40 -14.83 5.72 14.64
CA VAL A 40 -15.04 7.12 15.03
C VAL A 40 -16.46 7.57 14.73
N ALA A 41 -17.00 7.25 13.56
CA ALA A 41 -18.37 7.61 13.18
C ALA A 41 -19.41 6.97 14.11
N VAL A 42 -19.23 5.71 14.50
CA VAL A 42 -20.08 5.03 15.49
C VAL A 42 -19.99 5.71 16.85
N GLY A 43 -18.78 6.05 17.31
CA GLY A 43 -18.60 6.81 18.55
C GLY A 43 -19.26 8.18 18.53
N LEU A 44 -19.34 8.82 17.35
CA LEU A 44 -19.96 10.13 17.15
C LEU A 44 -21.50 10.07 17.09
N ILE A 45 -22.07 9.01 16.52
CA ILE A 45 -23.53 8.82 16.42
C ILE A 45 -24.11 8.34 17.75
N ASP A 46 -23.37 7.50 18.48
CA ASP A 46 -23.80 6.93 19.75
C ASP A 46 -23.12 7.67 20.92
N THR A 47 -22.26 6.98 21.69
CA THR A 47 -21.55 7.56 22.85
C THR A 47 -20.05 7.26 22.77
N PHE A 48 -19.21 8.28 22.95
CA PHE A 48 -17.76 8.13 23.06
C PHE A 48 -17.37 7.45 24.37
N THR A 49 -17.35 6.11 24.38
CA THR A 49 -16.78 5.35 25.48
C THR A 49 -15.25 5.32 25.37
N PRO A 50 -14.52 5.20 26.51
CA PRO A 50 -13.06 5.13 26.51
C PRO A 50 -12.50 3.95 25.69
N LEU A 51 -13.28 2.87 25.50
CA LEU A 51 -12.94 1.77 24.61
C LEU A 51 -12.94 2.18 23.14
N ILE A 52 -13.98 2.89 22.69
CA ILE A 52 -14.10 3.38 21.30
C ILE A 52 -12.97 4.37 20.99
N GLY A 53 -12.65 5.28 21.93
CA GLY A 53 -11.53 6.20 21.78
C GLY A 53 -10.17 5.50 21.62
N ARG A 54 -9.90 4.44 22.40
CA ARG A 54 -8.67 3.65 22.24
C ARG A 54 -8.63 2.89 20.91
N LEU A 55 -9.75 2.30 20.48
CA LEU A 55 -9.84 1.60 19.20
C LEU A 55 -9.61 2.54 18.02
N ALA A 56 -10.23 3.72 18.03
CA ALA A 56 -10.04 4.75 17.01
C ALA A 56 -8.58 5.23 16.97
N THR A 57 -7.99 5.54 18.13
CA THR A 57 -6.60 6.00 18.21
C THR A 57 -5.63 4.93 17.73
N ALA A 58 -5.79 3.67 18.17
CA ALA A 58 -4.96 2.56 17.73
C ALA A 58 -5.11 2.31 16.22
N GLY A 59 -6.33 2.36 15.69
CA GLY A 59 -6.60 2.24 14.26
C GLY A 59 -5.95 3.36 13.43
N LEU A 60 -5.97 4.60 13.93
CA LEU A 60 -5.33 5.74 13.28
C LEU A 60 -3.80 5.61 13.25
N VAL A 61 -3.20 5.18 14.37
CA VAL A 61 -1.75 4.98 14.48
C VAL A 61 -1.29 3.83 13.59
N ILE A 62 -1.94 2.67 13.69
CA ILE A 62 -1.61 1.50 12.86
C ILE A 62 -1.82 1.82 11.38
N GLY A 63 -2.95 2.48 11.04
CA GLY A 63 -3.26 2.93 9.70
C GLY A 63 -2.18 3.85 9.14
N SER A 64 -1.74 4.86 9.90
CA SER A 64 -0.67 5.77 9.47
C SER A 64 0.67 5.07 9.25
N ILE A 65 1.06 4.17 10.16
CA ILE A 65 2.31 3.40 10.06
C ILE A 65 2.28 2.45 8.87
N LEU A 66 1.13 1.87 8.52
CA LEU A 66 1.01 1.02 7.32
C LEU A 66 0.96 1.83 6.03
N LEU A 67 0.21 2.94 6.01
CA LEU A 67 -0.09 3.68 4.78
C LEU A 67 1.12 4.49 4.29
N ALA A 68 1.86 5.14 5.18
CA ALA A 68 3.03 5.94 4.81
C ALA A 68 4.10 5.14 4.01
N PRO A 69 4.63 4.01 4.50
CA PRO A 69 5.61 3.23 3.75
C PRO A 69 4.99 2.59 2.49
N ALA A 70 3.71 2.20 2.53
CA ALA A 70 3.04 1.59 1.39
C ALA A 70 2.83 2.59 0.23
N ILE A 71 2.57 3.86 0.53
CA ILE A 71 2.49 4.94 -0.47
C ILE A 71 3.88 5.19 -1.07
N VAL A 72 4.92 5.31 -0.24
CA VAL A 72 6.30 5.56 -0.72
C VAL A 72 6.78 4.44 -1.64
N LEU A 73 6.64 3.18 -1.23
CA LEU A 73 6.96 2.01 -2.07
C LEU A 73 6.13 1.99 -3.36
N GLY A 74 4.84 2.34 -3.30
CA GLY A 74 3.98 2.42 -4.48
C GLY A 74 4.46 3.45 -5.50
N TYR A 75 4.85 4.64 -5.03
CA TYR A 75 5.41 5.69 -5.90
C TYR A 75 6.76 5.30 -6.48
N ALA A 76 7.66 4.71 -5.69
CA ALA A 76 8.97 4.27 -6.17
C ALA A 76 8.86 3.27 -7.32
N ILE A 77 7.96 2.28 -7.21
CA ILE A 77 7.71 1.28 -8.26
C ILE A 77 7.11 1.94 -9.51
N LYS A 78 6.13 2.83 -9.34
CA LYS A 78 5.50 3.54 -10.48
C LYS A 78 6.50 4.40 -11.24
N SER A 79 7.40 5.08 -10.53
CA SER A 79 8.49 5.84 -11.13
C SER A 79 9.46 4.93 -11.88
N ALA A 80 9.84 3.79 -11.29
CA ALA A 80 10.70 2.80 -11.94
C ALA A 80 10.06 2.20 -13.21
N GLU A 81 8.77 1.88 -13.20
CA GLU A 81 8.05 1.39 -14.39
C GLU A 81 7.94 2.46 -15.49
N LYS A 82 7.79 3.73 -15.10
CA LYS A 82 7.79 4.85 -16.04
C LYS A 82 9.16 5.00 -16.70
N GLU A 83 10.22 4.88 -15.92
CA GLU A 83 11.60 4.98 -16.41
C GLU A 83 11.98 3.79 -17.30
N ASP A 84 11.61 2.56 -16.92
CA ASP A 84 11.78 1.37 -17.76
C ASP A 84 11.06 1.54 -19.13
N ARG A 85 9.87 2.16 -19.14
CA ARG A 85 9.12 2.45 -20.37
C ARG A 85 9.77 3.52 -21.24
N LEU A 86 10.31 4.57 -20.62
CA LEU A 86 10.99 5.66 -21.34
C LEU A 86 12.32 5.20 -21.93
N ASN A 87 13.01 4.30 -21.22
CA ASN A 87 14.33 3.79 -21.61
C ASN A 87 14.24 2.52 -22.49
N GLY A 88 13.02 2.02 -22.79
CA GLY A 88 12.79 0.98 -23.80
C GLY A 88 13.28 -0.42 -23.45
N VAL A 89 13.53 -0.72 -22.17
CA VAL A 89 13.96 -2.05 -21.71
C VAL A 89 12.76 -2.90 -21.32
#